data_AF-A0A8C3FA55-F1
#
_entry.id   AF-A0A8C3FA55-F1
#
_cell.length_a   1.000
_cell.length_b   1.000
_cell.length_c   1.000
_cell.angle_alpha   90.00
_cell.angle_beta   90.00
_cell.angle_gamma   90.00
#
_symmetry.space_group_name_H-M   'P 1'
#
loop_
_entity.id
_entity.type
_entity.pdbx_description
1 polymer ?
#
loop_
_entity_poly.entity_id
_entity_poly.type
_entity_poly.pdbx_seq_one_letter_code
_entity_poly.pdbx_strand_id
1 'polypeptide(L)'
;HSEATKKFPLRLKEKLQALQCHFTWNFEIRDKVDAAHILQTLALRIAHTHYQNQPTFLAMQAYLYHLQGQYEDALQSLREAEEILQRDHPDNFPRQEATKCFQMALREDEANGEFLGGLAIAAFASWTHSHDSATWNAAREKLGTIIGEQQQNYEAKVYLAQILKRADRQQAEALLEDVVQNSLDPEVLRNAAKFFQQEFPQKAIAILQRAILLNSTYHLLQYDLGVCYKKQLKEAKSGRGEILAAAIEAFKKAVHKDPTSVFAKLALAEMYGENTPHYQEEIYLNVMSEMPSLSKRCQQAVYLHWGDFLFYKQKSLWEAAKTYKAGFAIPDKYLERQQLKTRLEEVAGEFQQSSQTAEAGAIYDFIQENESPRHYKHAGRGSGWNPPVCSPVGAA
;
A
#
# COMPACT_ATOMS: atom_id res chain seq x y z
N HIS A 1 23.50 37.46 27.40
CA HIS A 1 23.18 36.27 26.61
C HIS A 1 21.71 36.32 26.20
N SER A 2 21.40 36.78 24.99
CA SER A 2 20.03 36.71 24.44
C SER A 2 20.02 35.69 23.31
N GLU A 3 19.24 34.63 23.48
CA GLU A 3 18.92 33.66 22.44
C GLU A 3 18.24 34.36 21.26
N ALA A 4 18.94 34.39 20.13
CA ALA A 4 18.37 34.79 18.86
C ALA A 4 17.45 33.67 18.35
N THR A 5 16.16 33.77 18.69
CA THR A 5 15.10 33.02 17.99
C THR A 5 15.05 33.49 16.54
N LYS A 6 15.56 32.66 15.62
CA LYS A 6 15.46 32.88 14.16
C LYS A 6 13.98 32.96 13.77
N LYS A 7 13.42 34.18 13.68
CA LYS A 7 12.12 34.43 13.03
C LYS A 7 12.22 33.99 11.57
N PHE A 8 11.58 32.88 11.22
CA PHE A 8 11.27 32.59 9.83
C PHE A 8 10.45 33.76 9.26
N PRO A 9 10.86 34.40 8.15
CA PRO A 9 10.12 35.53 7.61
C PRO A 9 8.76 35.05 7.11
N LEU A 10 7.67 35.52 7.71
CA LEU A 10 6.28 35.18 7.38
C LEU A 10 6.02 35.19 5.86
N ARG A 11 6.62 36.14 5.16
CA ARG A 11 6.54 36.31 3.69
C ARG A 11 7.10 35.13 2.88
N LEU A 12 8.08 34.38 3.41
CA LEU A 12 8.60 33.19 2.74
C LEU A 12 7.65 32.00 2.92
N LYS A 13 7.08 31.83 4.13
CA LYS A 13 6.13 30.76 4.42
C LYS A 13 4.89 30.88 3.53
N GLU A 14 4.33 32.09 3.39
CA GLU A 14 3.20 32.36 2.50
C GLU A 14 3.51 32.00 1.04
N LYS A 15 4.70 32.36 0.56
CA LYS A 15 5.16 32.00 -0.79
C LYS A 15 5.29 30.48 -0.97
N LEU A 16 5.85 29.77 0.01
CA LEU A 16 5.99 28.31 -0.05
C LEU A 16 4.62 27.61 -0.03
N GLN A 17 3.67 28.12 0.76
CA GLN A 17 2.30 27.58 0.82
C GLN A 17 1.52 27.79 -0.49
N ALA A 18 1.90 28.77 -1.30
CA ALA A 18 1.28 29.03 -2.60
C ALA A 18 1.81 28.14 -3.74
N LEU A 19 2.93 27.43 -3.54
CA LEU A 19 3.50 26.55 -4.55
C LEU A 19 2.62 25.31 -4.76
N GLN A 20 2.61 24.77 -5.98
CA GLN A 20 2.00 23.47 -6.29
C GLN A 20 3.10 22.40 -6.29
N CYS A 21 3.24 21.66 -5.19
CA CYS A 21 4.22 20.59 -5.05
C CYS A 21 3.80 19.57 -3.98
N HIS A 22 4.58 18.50 -3.83
CA HIS A 22 4.31 17.43 -2.86
C HIS A 22 4.13 17.92 -1.40
N PHE A 23 4.73 19.05 -1.03
CA PHE A 23 4.59 19.67 0.30
C PHE A 23 3.26 20.40 0.51
N THR A 24 2.52 20.72 -0.56
CA THR A 24 1.24 21.46 -0.52
C THR A 24 0.07 20.63 -1.02
N TRP A 25 0.31 19.46 -1.60
CA TRP A 25 -0.72 18.54 -2.10
C TRP A 25 -1.42 17.69 -1.03
N ASN A 26 -1.09 17.89 0.26
CA ASN A 26 -1.75 17.23 1.41
C ASN A 26 -1.90 15.70 1.25
N PHE A 27 -0.82 15.01 0.91
CA PHE A 27 -0.81 13.55 0.90
C PHE A 27 -0.96 12.96 2.30
N GLU A 28 -1.87 12.00 2.46
CA GLU A 28 -1.94 11.18 3.68
C GLU A 28 -0.85 10.09 3.65
N ILE A 29 0.32 10.41 4.20
CA ILE A 29 1.34 9.42 4.56
C ILE A 29 1.26 9.22 6.06
N ARG A 30 0.84 8.02 6.48
CA ARG A 30 0.43 7.79 7.87
C ARG A 30 1.63 7.72 8.81
N ASP A 31 2.76 7.17 8.36
CA ASP A 31 4.03 7.13 9.10
C ASP A 31 5.27 6.88 8.22
N LYS A 32 6.45 6.86 8.88
CA LYS A 32 7.76 6.66 8.23
C LYS A 32 7.94 5.27 7.61
N VAL A 33 7.29 4.25 8.16
CA VAL A 33 7.39 2.87 7.64
C VAL A 33 6.61 2.78 6.33
N ASP A 34 5.43 3.40 6.28
CA ASP A 34 4.67 3.54 5.04
C ASP A 34 5.51 4.27 3.97
N ALA A 35 6.22 5.35 4.32
CA ALA A 35 7.11 6.04 3.39
C ALA A 35 8.26 5.14 2.88
N ALA A 36 8.87 4.33 3.76
CA ALA A 36 9.96 3.42 3.39
C ALA A 36 9.49 2.35 2.41
N HIS A 37 8.29 1.82 2.63
CA HIS A 37 7.69 0.84 1.74
C HIS A 37 7.39 1.44 0.37
N ILE A 38 6.80 2.65 0.33
CA ILE A 38 6.48 3.34 -0.92
C ILE A 38 7.75 3.64 -1.73
N LEU A 39 8.85 4.04 -1.07
CA LEU A 39 10.14 4.30 -1.74
C LEU A 39 10.64 3.11 -2.55
N GLN A 40 10.44 1.87 -2.08
CA GLN A 40 10.91 0.68 -2.77
C GLN A 40 10.13 0.40 -4.06
N THR A 41 8.80 0.54 -4.02
CA THR A 41 7.98 0.42 -5.23
C THR A 41 8.22 1.59 -6.18
N LEU A 42 8.44 2.80 -5.66
CA LEU A 42 8.75 3.98 -6.44
C LEU A 42 10.07 3.84 -7.21
N ALA A 43 11.10 3.24 -6.60
CA ALA A 43 12.37 2.98 -7.27
C ALA A 43 12.21 2.08 -8.52
N LEU A 44 11.37 1.04 -8.44
CA LEU A 44 11.03 0.22 -9.60
C LEU A 44 10.27 1.00 -10.65
N ARG A 45 9.33 1.84 -10.22
CA ARG A 45 8.57 2.71 -11.12
C ARG A 45 9.49 3.66 -11.86
N ILE A 46 10.44 4.30 -11.19
CA ILE A 46 11.45 5.16 -11.83
C ILE A 46 12.24 4.38 -12.89
N ALA A 47 12.70 3.17 -12.55
CA ALA A 47 13.52 2.36 -13.46
C ALA A 47 12.79 1.88 -14.73
N HIS A 48 11.47 1.69 -14.68
CA HIS A 48 10.67 1.16 -15.80
C HIS A 48 9.73 2.19 -16.44
N THR A 49 9.65 3.40 -15.88
CA THR A 49 8.95 4.52 -16.50
C THR A 49 9.80 5.12 -17.61
N HIS A 50 9.16 5.52 -18.71
CA HIS A 50 9.78 6.32 -19.75
C HIS A 50 10.52 7.54 -19.17
N TYR A 51 11.74 7.80 -19.66
CA TYR A 51 12.69 8.75 -19.08
C TYR A 51 12.09 10.15 -18.83
N GLN A 52 11.28 10.65 -19.77
CA GLN A 52 10.61 11.96 -19.70
C GLN A 52 9.67 12.12 -18.49
N ASN A 53 9.16 11.02 -17.93
CA ASN A 53 8.22 11.02 -16.79
C ASN A 53 8.89 10.73 -15.45
N GLN A 54 10.17 10.35 -15.45
CA GLN A 54 10.92 10.08 -14.23
C GLN A 54 11.01 11.28 -13.27
N PRO A 55 11.09 12.56 -13.72
CA PRO A 55 11.17 13.71 -12.82
C PRO A 55 10.03 13.79 -11.80
N THR A 56 8.81 13.40 -12.18
CA THR A 56 7.64 13.39 -11.29
C THR A 56 7.82 12.37 -10.15
N PHE A 57 8.31 11.18 -10.48
CA PHE A 57 8.59 10.14 -9.49
C PHE A 57 9.80 10.47 -8.62
N LEU A 58 10.84 11.08 -9.18
CA LEU A 58 12.00 11.58 -8.43
C LEU A 58 11.61 12.71 -7.46
N ALA A 59 10.70 13.59 -7.85
CA ALA A 59 10.16 14.62 -6.95
C ALA A 59 9.34 14.01 -5.80
N MET A 60 8.57 12.94 -6.06
CA MET A 60 7.89 12.16 -5.03
C MET A 60 8.90 11.45 -4.11
N GLN A 61 9.96 10.87 -4.68
CA GLN A 61 11.04 10.21 -3.94
C GLN A 61 11.73 11.19 -2.97
N ALA A 62 12.02 12.40 -3.45
CA ALA A 62 12.57 13.47 -2.62
C ALA A 62 11.67 13.83 -1.43
N TYR A 63 10.36 13.93 -1.68
CA TYR A 63 9.38 14.18 -0.62
C TYR A 63 9.35 13.04 0.41
N LEU A 64 9.40 11.78 -0.03
CA LEU A 64 9.43 10.62 0.87
C LEU A 64 10.71 10.56 1.71
N TYR A 65 11.88 10.81 1.11
CA TYR A 65 13.15 10.90 1.86
C TYR A 65 13.13 12.05 2.88
N HIS A 66 12.53 13.19 2.52
CA HIS A 66 12.33 14.29 3.46
C HIS A 66 11.51 13.87 4.69
N LEU A 67 10.41 13.13 4.49
CA LEU A 67 9.58 12.63 5.60
C LEU A 67 10.34 11.65 6.51
N GLN A 68 11.32 10.94 5.97
CA GLN A 68 12.19 10.07 6.76
C GLN A 68 13.28 10.82 7.52
N GLY A 69 13.61 12.05 7.11
CA GLY A 69 14.73 12.85 7.63
C GLY A 69 16.03 12.67 6.84
N GLN A 70 15.96 12.01 5.68
CA GLN A 70 17.09 11.78 4.78
C GLN A 70 17.22 12.95 3.80
N TYR A 71 17.68 14.09 4.30
CA TYR A 71 17.70 15.33 3.52
C TYR A 71 18.72 15.31 2.37
N GLU A 72 19.85 14.61 2.53
CA GLU A 72 20.86 14.49 1.47
C GLU A 72 20.32 13.70 0.28
N ASP A 73 19.69 12.56 0.54
CA ASP A 73 19.03 11.73 -0.47
C ASP A 73 17.89 12.49 -1.14
N ALA A 74 17.09 13.25 -0.36
CA ALA A 74 16.03 14.08 -0.91
C ALA A 74 16.55 15.13 -1.91
N LEU A 75 17.66 15.80 -1.57
CA LEU A 75 18.29 16.77 -2.47
C LEU A 75 18.92 16.10 -3.68
N GLN A 76 19.46 14.89 -3.52
CA GLN A 76 20.01 14.12 -4.63
C GLN A 76 18.93 13.74 -5.64
N SER A 77 17.77 13.24 -5.19
CA SER A 77 16.64 12.94 -6.08
C SER A 77 16.12 14.18 -6.83
N LEU A 78 16.13 15.37 -6.19
CA LEU A 78 15.76 16.61 -6.88
C LEU A 78 16.78 17.05 -7.92
N ARG A 79 18.08 16.87 -7.66
CA ARG A 79 19.14 17.15 -8.63
C ARG A 79 19.01 16.24 -9.86
N GLU A 80 18.78 14.95 -9.65
CA GLU A 80 18.54 14.01 -10.74
C GLU A 80 17.31 14.40 -11.57
N ALA A 81 16.21 14.80 -10.93
CA ALA A 81 15.04 15.31 -11.64
C ALA A 81 15.37 16.56 -12.48
N GLU A 82 16.16 17.49 -11.94
CA GLU A 82 16.58 18.71 -12.64
C GLU A 82 17.49 18.39 -13.84
N GLU A 83 18.45 17.47 -13.70
CA GLU A 83 19.32 17.03 -14.78
C GLU A 83 18.54 16.41 -15.95
N ILE A 84 17.50 15.64 -15.65
CA ILE A 84 16.61 15.06 -16.66
C ILE A 84 15.87 16.16 -17.41
N LEU A 85 15.22 17.09 -16.68
CA LEU A 85 14.46 18.18 -17.27
C LEU A 85 15.33 19.14 -18.10
N GLN A 86 16.57 19.39 -17.69
CA GLN A 86 17.51 20.24 -18.42
C GLN A 86 17.96 19.64 -19.75
N ARG A 87 18.03 18.30 -19.87
CA ARG A 87 18.35 17.62 -21.13
C ARG A 87 17.24 17.77 -22.17
N ASP A 88 15.98 17.75 -21.74
CA ASP A 88 14.83 17.88 -22.64
C ASP A 88 14.55 19.35 -23.02
N HIS A 89 14.98 20.31 -22.19
CA HIS A 89 14.78 21.75 -22.41
C HIS A 89 16.07 22.56 -22.15
N PRO A 90 17.05 22.55 -23.09
CA PRO A 90 18.35 23.20 -22.91
C PRO A 90 18.29 24.74 -22.88
N ASP A 91 17.25 25.36 -23.43
CA ASP A 91 17.07 26.81 -23.42
C ASP A 91 16.23 27.27 -22.22
N ASN A 92 16.92 27.76 -21.19
CA ASN A 92 16.41 28.58 -20.06
C ASN A 92 15.05 28.15 -19.49
N PHE A 93 15.06 27.21 -18.54
CA PHE A 93 13.93 26.89 -17.67
C PHE A 93 13.82 27.97 -16.57
N PRO A 94 12.99 29.03 -16.67
CA PRO A 94 12.81 29.92 -15.54
C PRO A 94 11.92 29.16 -14.55
N ARG A 95 12.25 29.33 -13.26
CA ARG A 95 11.65 28.63 -12.13
C ARG A 95 10.16 29.00 -11.89
N GLN A 96 9.45 29.51 -12.91
CA GLN A 96 8.06 29.99 -12.88
C GLN A 96 7.16 29.46 -14.02
N GLU A 97 7.65 28.65 -14.95
CA GLU A 97 6.85 28.19 -16.10
C GLU A 97 6.26 26.79 -15.96
N ALA A 98 6.66 25.98 -14.97
CA ALA A 98 6.14 24.61 -14.81
C ALA A 98 4.60 24.56 -14.70
N THR A 99 3.97 25.57 -14.09
CA THR A 99 2.51 25.70 -14.01
C THR A 99 1.88 26.09 -15.37
N LYS A 100 2.56 26.92 -16.18
CA LYS A 100 2.11 27.27 -17.53
C LYS A 100 2.30 26.11 -18.51
N CYS A 101 3.39 25.34 -18.40
CA CYS A 101 3.60 24.12 -19.18
C CYS A 101 2.55 23.05 -18.85
N PHE A 102 2.22 22.83 -17.56
CA PHE A 102 1.11 21.93 -17.19
C PHE A 102 -0.26 22.43 -17.66
N GLN A 103 -0.53 23.74 -17.60
CA GLN A 103 -1.78 24.34 -18.08
C GLN A 103 -1.89 24.37 -19.61
N MET A 104 -0.77 24.47 -20.33
CA MET A 104 -0.71 24.31 -21.79
C MET A 104 -0.84 22.83 -22.17
N ALA A 105 -0.20 21.92 -21.46
CA ALA A 105 -0.36 20.47 -21.67
C ALA A 105 -1.81 20.01 -21.42
N LEU A 106 -2.50 20.61 -20.44
CA LEU A 106 -3.95 20.42 -20.19
C LEU A 106 -4.85 21.07 -21.26
N ARG A 107 -4.33 21.97 -22.10
CA ARG A 107 -5.09 22.70 -23.15
C ARG A 107 -4.75 22.25 -24.58
N GLU A 108 -3.60 21.63 -24.82
CA GLU A 108 -3.07 21.41 -26.17
C GLU A 108 -2.93 19.93 -26.58
N ASP A 109 -3.06 18.94 -25.68
CA ASP A 109 -2.95 17.54 -26.09
C ASP A 109 -3.89 16.58 -25.32
N GLU A 110 -5.15 16.49 -25.77
CA GLU A 110 -6.13 15.48 -25.32
C GLU A 110 -5.69 14.03 -25.68
N ALA A 111 -4.65 13.86 -26.50
CA ALA A 111 -4.10 12.58 -26.93
C ALA A 111 -2.72 12.27 -26.31
N ASN A 112 -2.24 13.06 -25.33
CA ASN A 112 -1.02 12.70 -24.62
C ASN A 112 -1.29 11.46 -23.76
N GLY A 113 -0.74 10.33 -24.21
CA GLY A 113 -0.89 9.03 -23.57
C GLY A 113 -0.43 8.99 -22.10
N GLU A 114 0.39 9.94 -21.66
CA GLU A 114 0.79 10.07 -20.25
C GLU A 114 -0.35 10.55 -19.36
N PHE A 115 -1.12 11.56 -19.81
CA PHE A 115 -2.30 12.03 -19.10
C PHE A 115 -3.41 10.99 -19.12
N LEU A 116 -3.58 10.30 -20.24
CA LEU A 116 -4.52 9.20 -20.36
C LEU A 116 -4.15 8.04 -19.43
N GLY A 117 -2.86 7.71 -19.32
CA GLY A 117 -2.34 6.74 -18.34
C GLY A 117 -2.63 7.16 -16.90
N GLY A 118 -2.29 8.40 -16.53
CA GLY A 118 -2.57 8.93 -15.18
C GLY A 118 -4.07 8.94 -14.85
N LEU A 119 -4.92 9.33 -15.80
CA LEU A 119 -6.37 9.35 -15.64
C LEU A 119 -6.97 7.95 -15.51
N ALA A 120 -6.44 6.97 -16.26
CA ALA A 120 -6.86 5.58 -16.17
C ALA A 120 -6.52 4.97 -14.80
N ILE A 121 -5.31 5.24 -14.28
CA ILE A 121 -4.88 4.79 -12.94
C ILE A 121 -5.74 5.45 -11.86
N ALA A 122 -6.03 6.75 -11.97
CA ALA A 122 -6.88 7.45 -11.01
C ALA A 122 -8.33 6.92 -11.01
N ALA A 123 -8.87 6.58 -12.18
CA ALA A 123 -10.19 5.96 -12.30
C ALA A 123 -10.20 4.55 -11.69
N PHE A 124 -9.17 3.75 -11.95
CA PHE A 124 -8.99 2.45 -11.31
C PHE A 124 -8.94 2.57 -9.79
N ALA A 125 -8.12 3.48 -9.25
CA ALA A 125 -8.02 3.72 -7.81
C ALA A 125 -9.38 4.12 -7.22
N SER A 126 -10.11 5.02 -7.89
CA SER A 126 -11.46 5.44 -7.47
C SER A 126 -12.40 4.25 -7.33
N TRP A 127 -12.41 3.35 -8.32
CA TRP A 127 -13.20 2.11 -8.26
C TRP A 127 -12.77 1.19 -7.11
N THR A 128 -11.47 1.01 -6.87
CA THR A 128 -11.01 0.17 -5.74
C THR A 128 -11.41 0.71 -4.37
N HIS A 129 -11.80 1.98 -4.27
CA HIS A 129 -12.30 2.58 -3.03
C HIS A 129 -13.83 2.51 -2.92
N SER A 130 -14.57 2.78 -3.99
CA SER A 130 -16.04 2.85 -3.94
C SER A 130 -16.75 1.55 -4.29
N HIS A 131 -16.15 0.72 -5.14
CA HIS A 131 -16.73 -0.52 -5.69
C HIS A 131 -18.11 -0.35 -6.36
N ASP A 132 -18.44 0.86 -6.82
CA ASP A 132 -19.71 1.14 -7.50
C ASP A 132 -19.63 0.96 -9.03
N SER A 133 -20.80 0.83 -9.66
CA SER A 133 -20.91 0.54 -11.10
C SER A 133 -20.41 1.70 -11.98
N ALA A 134 -20.57 2.96 -11.56
CA ALA A 134 -20.18 4.11 -12.37
C ALA A 134 -18.66 4.24 -12.44
N THR A 135 -17.98 4.12 -11.29
CA THR A 135 -16.51 4.12 -11.24
C THR A 135 -15.91 2.89 -11.92
N TRP A 136 -16.56 1.72 -11.82
CA TRP A 136 -16.13 0.52 -12.55
C TRP A 136 -16.15 0.74 -14.07
N ASN A 137 -17.24 1.30 -14.61
CA ASN A 137 -17.36 1.58 -16.04
C ASN A 137 -16.33 2.62 -16.50
N ALA A 138 -16.16 3.70 -15.74
CA ALA A 138 -15.18 4.74 -16.04
C ALA A 138 -13.75 4.20 -16.05
N ALA A 139 -13.39 3.36 -15.07
CA ALA A 139 -12.08 2.74 -15.01
C ALA A 139 -11.85 1.78 -16.18
N ARG A 140 -12.84 0.92 -16.49
CA ARG A 140 -12.77 -0.01 -17.62
C ARG A 140 -12.57 0.71 -18.95
N GLU A 141 -13.34 1.76 -19.21
CA GLU A 141 -13.26 2.53 -20.45
C GLU A 141 -11.88 3.18 -20.60
N LYS A 142 -11.42 3.92 -19.58
CA LYS A 142 -10.14 4.63 -19.62
C LYS A 142 -8.95 3.70 -19.75
N LEU A 143 -8.96 2.56 -19.05
CA LEU A 143 -7.94 1.53 -19.20
C LEU A 143 -7.98 0.90 -20.59
N GLY A 144 -9.17 0.67 -21.15
CA GLY A 144 -9.33 0.20 -22.52
C GLY A 144 -8.75 1.17 -23.55
N THR A 145 -9.03 2.47 -23.41
CA THR A 145 -8.52 3.53 -24.30
C THR A 145 -6.99 3.55 -24.30
N ILE A 146 -6.36 3.64 -23.13
CA ILE A 146 -4.88 3.70 -23.06
C ILE A 146 -4.23 2.41 -23.57
N ILE A 147 -4.83 1.24 -23.37
CA ILE A 147 -4.30 -0.01 -23.94
C ILE A 147 -4.40 0.00 -25.48
N GLY A 148 -5.49 0.55 -26.03
CA GLY A 148 -5.66 0.68 -27.47
C GLY A 148 -4.63 1.61 -28.12
N GLU A 149 -4.24 2.68 -27.43
CA GLU A 149 -3.21 3.62 -27.89
C GLU A 149 -1.79 3.11 -27.62
N GLN A 150 -1.57 2.50 -26.46
CA GLN A 150 -0.29 2.01 -25.98
C GLN A 150 -0.38 0.52 -25.67
N GLN A 151 -0.22 -0.29 -26.71
CA GLN A 151 -0.31 -1.74 -26.59
C GLN A 151 0.72 -2.34 -25.59
N GLN A 152 1.82 -1.63 -25.32
CA GLN A 152 2.85 -2.05 -24.34
C GLN A 152 2.63 -1.49 -22.92
N ASN A 153 1.48 -0.83 -22.65
CA ASN A 153 1.14 -0.36 -21.32
C ASN A 153 0.68 -1.52 -20.43
N TYR A 154 1.65 -2.32 -19.98
CA TYR A 154 1.40 -3.54 -19.21
C TYR A 154 0.79 -3.26 -17.83
N GLU A 155 1.08 -2.12 -17.22
CA GLU A 155 0.45 -1.71 -15.96
C GLU A 155 -1.07 -1.54 -16.15
N ALA A 156 -1.51 -0.82 -17.19
CA ALA A 156 -2.92 -0.68 -17.52
C ALA A 156 -3.59 -2.03 -17.82
N LYS A 157 -2.89 -2.94 -18.52
CA LYS A 157 -3.40 -4.30 -18.78
C LYS A 157 -3.65 -5.09 -17.49
N VAL A 158 -2.75 -5.01 -16.52
CA VAL A 158 -2.94 -5.66 -15.21
C VAL A 158 -4.15 -5.07 -14.47
N TYR A 159 -4.29 -3.74 -14.45
CA TYR A 159 -5.45 -3.11 -13.80
C TYR A 159 -6.77 -3.43 -14.49
N LEU A 160 -6.80 -3.46 -15.83
CA LEU A 160 -7.99 -3.87 -16.57
C LEU A 160 -8.32 -5.34 -16.28
N ALA A 161 -7.33 -6.23 -16.23
CA ALA A 161 -7.55 -7.62 -15.85
C ALA A 161 -8.14 -7.75 -14.43
N GLN A 162 -7.70 -6.94 -13.47
CA GLN A 162 -8.27 -6.93 -12.12
C GLN A 162 -9.74 -6.50 -12.09
N ILE A 163 -10.12 -5.46 -12.87
CA ILE A 163 -11.51 -5.03 -13.05
C ILE A 163 -12.37 -6.16 -13.66
N LEU A 164 -11.83 -6.82 -14.69
CA LEU A 164 -12.52 -7.86 -15.45
C LEU A 164 -12.53 -9.21 -14.74
N LYS A 165 -11.80 -9.38 -13.62
CA LYS A 165 -11.62 -10.66 -12.94
C LYS A 165 -12.90 -11.48 -12.77
N ARG A 166 -14.01 -10.82 -12.41
CA ARG A 166 -15.32 -11.46 -12.23
C ARG A 166 -16.26 -11.29 -13.43
N ALA A 167 -16.10 -10.23 -14.22
CA ALA A 167 -17.00 -9.87 -15.30
C ALA A 167 -16.66 -10.60 -16.61
N ASP A 168 -15.37 -10.65 -16.95
CA ASP A 168 -14.85 -11.34 -18.12
C ASP A 168 -13.49 -11.96 -17.79
N ARG A 169 -13.55 -13.16 -17.22
CA ARG A 169 -12.38 -13.92 -16.77
C ARG A 169 -11.43 -14.25 -17.93
N GLN A 170 -11.99 -14.55 -19.10
CA GLN A 170 -11.22 -14.96 -20.27
C GLN A 170 -10.41 -13.80 -20.83
N GLN A 171 -11.03 -12.63 -20.99
CA GLN A 171 -10.33 -11.41 -21.39
C GLN A 171 -9.26 -11.00 -20.38
N ALA A 172 -9.57 -11.08 -19.08
CA ALA A 172 -8.62 -10.79 -18.02
C ALA A 172 -7.36 -11.68 -18.11
N GLU A 173 -7.53 -12.99 -18.32
CA GLU A 173 -6.38 -13.90 -18.46
C GLU A 173 -5.59 -13.66 -19.73
N ALA A 174 -6.23 -13.39 -20.87
CA ALA A 174 -5.53 -13.07 -22.11
C ALA A 174 -4.65 -11.81 -21.98
N LEU A 175 -5.14 -10.78 -21.29
CA LEU A 175 -4.35 -9.59 -20.96
C LEU A 175 -3.14 -9.94 -20.09
N LEU A 176 -3.33 -10.80 -19.08
CA LEU A 176 -2.25 -11.20 -18.19
C LEU A 176 -1.24 -12.14 -18.83
N GLU A 177 -1.63 -12.97 -19.79
CA GLU A 177 -0.70 -13.80 -20.57
C GLU A 177 0.28 -12.93 -21.37
N ASP A 178 -0.24 -11.91 -22.05
CA ASP A 178 0.58 -10.94 -22.75
C ASP A 178 1.53 -10.17 -21.79
N VAL A 179 1.02 -9.73 -20.64
CA VAL A 179 1.84 -9.08 -19.60
C VAL A 179 2.93 -10.02 -19.10
N VAL A 180 2.58 -11.25 -18.75
CA VAL A 180 3.51 -12.24 -18.18
C VAL A 180 4.55 -12.62 -19.21
N GLN A 181 4.23 -12.65 -20.50
CA GLN A 181 5.18 -12.98 -21.56
C GLN A 181 6.17 -11.82 -21.81
N ASN A 182 5.68 -10.59 -21.86
CA ASN A 182 6.43 -9.48 -22.46
C ASN A 182 6.95 -8.43 -21.46
N SER A 183 6.34 -8.31 -20.27
CA SER A 183 6.78 -7.30 -19.30
C SER A 183 8.12 -7.67 -18.66
N LEU A 184 8.98 -6.66 -18.50
CA LEU A 184 10.23 -6.72 -17.76
C LEU A 184 10.13 -6.01 -16.40
N ASP A 185 9.01 -5.36 -16.09
CA ASP A 185 8.79 -4.66 -14.83
C ASP A 185 8.40 -5.67 -13.72
N PRO A 186 9.24 -5.88 -12.70
CA PRO A 186 8.94 -6.81 -11.61
C PRO A 186 7.69 -6.45 -10.81
N GLU A 187 7.33 -5.16 -10.67
CA GLU A 187 6.12 -4.75 -9.96
C GLU A 187 4.86 -5.07 -10.78
N VAL A 188 4.91 -4.89 -12.10
CA VAL A 188 3.81 -5.30 -12.99
C VAL A 188 3.62 -6.82 -12.94
N LEU A 189 4.70 -7.60 -13.00
CA LEU A 189 4.63 -9.06 -12.88
C LEU A 189 4.13 -9.50 -11.51
N ARG A 190 4.55 -8.83 -10.43
CA ARG A 190 4.04 -9.07 -9.08
C ARG A 190 2.53 -8.83 -8.99
N ASN A 191 2.04 -7.73 -9.59
CA ASN A 191 0.61 -7.42 -9.61
C ASN A 191 -0.19 -8.39 -10.49
N ALA A 192 0.40 -8.91 -11.58
CA ALA A 192 -0.17 -10.02 -12.35
C ALA A 192 -0.23 -11.32 -11.52
N ALA A 193 0.79 -11.63 -10.72
CA ALA A 193 0.79 -12.82 -9.87
C ALA A 193 -0.32 -12.77 -8.80
N LYS A 194 -0.58 -11.59 -8.20
CA LYS A 194 -1.66 -11.39 -7.21
C LYS A 194 -3.04 -11.78 -7.74
N PHE A 195 -3.29 -11.60 -9.04
CA PHE A 195 -4.55 -12.00 -9.67
C PHE A 195 -4.81 -13.51 -9.53
N PHE A 196 -3.78 -14.34 -9.72
CA PHE A 196 -3.85 -15.81 -9.65
C PHE A 196 -3.63 -16.36 -8.23
N GLN A 197 -3.00 -15.60 -7.33
CA GLN A 197 -2.56 -16.07 -6.01
C GLN A 197 -3.66 -16.82 -5.21
N GLN A 198 -4.93 -16.40 -5.31
CA GLN A 198 -6.01 -17.00 -4.55
C GLN A 198 -6.61 -18.28 -5.16
N GLU A 199 -6.46 -18.53 -6.45
CA GLU A 199 -7.14 -19.64 -7.14
C GLU A 199 -6.13 -20.62 -7.75
N PHE A 200 -4.99 -20.10 -8.24
CA PHE A 200 -3.98 -20.84 -8.97
C PHE A 200 -2.58 -20.49 -8.45
N PRO A 201 -2.23 -20.90 -7.22
CA PRO A 201 -0.96 -20.51 -6.59
C PRO A 201 0.27 -20.97 -7.38
N GLN A 202 0.20 -22.07 -8.15
CA GLN A 202 1.29 -22.52 -9.03
C GLN A 202 1.57 -21.50 -10.15
N LYS A 203 0.52 -20.94 -10.78
CA LYS A 203 0.66 -19.91 -11.83
C LYS A 203 1.26 -18.63 -11.24
N ALA A 204 0.81 -18.23 -10.05
CA ALA A 204 1.39 -17.10 -9.32
C ALA A 204 2.87 -17.31 -8.96
N ILE A 205 3.26 -18.51 -8.50
CA ILE A 205 4.65 -18.87 -8.18
C ILE A 205 5.54 -18.73 -9.43
N ALA A 206 5.12 -19.26 -10.58
CA ALA A 206 5.91 -19.18 -11.81
C ALA A 206 6.15 -17.71 -12.23
N ILE A 207 5.12 -16.86 -12.12
CA ILE A 207 5.24 -15.43 -12.43
C ILE A 207 6.20 -14.73 -11.45
N LEU A 208 6.08 -15.01 -10.14
CA LEU A 208 6.96 -14.43 -9.12
C LEU A 208 8.41 -14.90 -9.26
N GLN A 209 8.65 -16.17 -9.58
CA GLN A 209 9.99 -16.68 -9.86
C GLN A 209 10.64 -15.95 -11.04
N ARG A 210 9.88 -15.71 -12.12
CA ARG A 210 10.35 -14.86 -13.23
C ARG A 210 10.66 -13.44 -12.77
N ALA A 211 9.78 -12.80 -12.00
CA ALA A 211 10.02 -11.46 -11.47
C ALA A 211 11.28 -11.39 -10.59
N ILE A 212 11.56 -12.42 -9.80
CA ILE A 212 12.76 -12.53 -8.94
C ILE A 212 14.04 -12.62 -9.79
N LEU A 213 14.00 -13.27 -10.95
CA LEU A 213 15.14 -13.30 -11.87
C LEU A 213 15.43 -11.91 -12.45
N LEU A 214 14.41 -11.09 -12.67
CA LEU A 214 14.55 -9.72 -13.16
C LEU A 214 15.04 -8.76 -12.06
N ASN A 215 14.56 -8.94 -10.82
CA ASN A 215 15.02 -8.16 -9.69
C ASN A 215 15.12 -9.02 -8.42
N SER A 216 16.33 -9.51 -8.17
CA SER A 216 16.57 -10.36 -7.01
C SER A 216 16.48 -9.60 -5.69
N THR A 217 16.74 -8.29 -5.67
CA THR A 217 16.77 -7.46 -4.45
C THR A 217 15.39 -7.04 -3.95
N TYR A 218 14.35 -7.12 -4.78
CA TYR A 218 13.01 -6.68 -4.41
C TYR A 218 12.34 -7.64 -3.42
N HIS A 219 12.38 -7.30 -2.13
CA HIS A 219 11.95 -8.19 -1.04
C HIS A 219 10.48 -8.63 -1.14
N LEU A 220 9.61 -7.79 -1.70
CA LEU A 220 8.18 -8.08 -1.81
C LEU A 220 7.88 -9.26 -2.73
N LEU A 221 8.74 -9.55 -3.71
CA LEU A 221 8.60 -10.75 -4.53
C LEU A 221 8.83 -12.02 -3.72
N GLN A 222 9.82 -12.01 -2.83
CA GLN A 222 10.12 -13.13 -1.93
C GLN A 222 8.99 -13.30 -0.91
N TYR A 223 8.47 -12.20 -0.38
CA TYR A 223 7.31 -12.22 0.52
C TYR A 223 6.07 -12.82 -0.17
N ASP A 224 5.70 -12.33 -1.36
CA ASP A 224 4.54 -12.82 -2.09
C ASP A 224 4.71 -14.29 -2.53
N LEU A 225 5.95 -14.71 -2.82
CA LEU A 225 6.28 -16.10 -3.11
C LEU A 225 6.04 -16.99 -1.87
N GLY A 226 6.49 -16.56 -0.70
CA GLY A 226 6.23 -17.22 0.57
C GLY A 226 4.74 -17.33 0.87
N VAL A 227 3.96 -16.27 0.59
CA VAL A 227 2.48 -16.28 0.73
C VAL A 227 1.85 -17.34 -0.17
N CYS A 228 2.34 -17.50 -1.41
CA CYS A 228 1.85 -18.55 -2.31
C CYS A 228 2.14 -19.96 -1.76
N TYR A 229 3.35 -20.21 -1.26
CA TYR A 229 3.69 -21.50 -0.64
C TYR A 229 2.88 -21.76 0.64
N LYS A 230 2.69 -20.75 1.49
CA LYS A 230 1.82 -20.84 2.66
C LYS A 230 0.40 -21.25 2.27
N LYS A 231 -0.13 -20.72 1.17
CA LYS A 231 -1.45 -21.11 0.68
C LYS A 231 -1.47 -22.54 0.16
N GLN A 232 -0.48 -22.96 -0.63
CA GLN A 232 -0.34 -24.36 -1.04
C GLN A 232 -0.25 -25.29 0.16
N LEU A 233 0.48 -24.91 1.21
CA LEU A 233 0.62 -25.70 2.42
C LEU A 233 -0.74 -25.93 3.11
N LYS A 234 -1.65 -24.96 3.12
CA LYS A 234 -3.00 -25.14 3.69
C LYS A 234 -3.83 -26.18 2.92
N GLU A 235 -3.63 -26.29 1.61
CA GLU A 235 -4.39 -27.18 0.73
C GLU A 235 -3.70 -28.54 0.49
N ALA A 236 -2.40 -28.64 0.79
CA ALA A 236 -1.58 -29.80 0.49
C ALA A 236 -1.88 -31.02 1.38
N LYS A 237 -2.19 -32.15 0.72
CA LYS A 237 -2.36 -33.48 1.34
C LYS A 237 -1.05 -34.27 1.48
N SER A 238 -0.10 -34.04 0.58
CA SER A 238 1.23 -34.67 0.54
C SER A 238 2.30 -33.61 0.22
N GLY A 239 3.59 -33.94 0.41
CA GLY A 239 4.69 -33.00 0.12
C GLY A 239 4.73 -31.76 1.02
N ARG A 240 3.98 -31.74 2.12
CA ARG A 240 3.87 -30.60 3.04
C ARG A 240 5.24 -30.13 3.55
N GLY A 241 6.17 -31.04 3.80
CA GLY A 241 7.52 -30.71 4.27
C GLY A 241 8.33 -29.88 3.26
N GLU A 242 8.25 -30.22 1.97
CA GLU A 242 8.93 -29.49 0.90
C GLU A 242 8.33 -28.10 0.70
N ILE A 243 6.99 -28.01 0.69
CA ILE A 243 6.27 -26.73 0.57
C ILE A 243 6.59 -25.83 1.76
N LEU A 244 6.62 -26.40 2.97
CA LEU A 244 6.99 -25.67 4.18
C LEU A 244 8.44 -25.16 4.12
N ALA A 245 9.39 -26.00 3.69
CA ALA A 245 10.78 -25.59 3.52
C ALA A 245 10.91 -24.44 2.49
N ALA A 246 10.19 -24.52 1.37
CA ALA A 246 10.15 -23.47 0.37
C ALA A 246 9.54 -22.16 0.91
N ALA A 247 8.47 -22.24 1.70
CA ALA A 247 7.85 -21.08 2.35
C ALA A 247 8.81 -20.42 3.35
N ILE A 248 9.47 -21.21 4.20
CA ILE A 248 10.48 -20.72 5.17
C ILE A 248 11.61 -20.01 4.43
N GLU A 249 12.14 -20.62 3.36
CA GLU A 249 13.24 -20.03 2.60
C GLU A 249 12.85 -18.71 1.92
N ALA A 250 11.65 -18.65 1.32
CA ALA A 250 11.13 -17.43 0.71
C ALA A 250 10.97 -16.30 1.74
N PHE A 251 10.34 -16.58 2.89
CA PHE A 251 10.17 -15.57 3.94
C PHE A 251 11.49 -15.18 4.60
N LYS A 252 12.45 -16.10 4.78
CA LYS A 252 13.81 -15.77 5.22
C LYS A 252 14.48 -14.79 4.28
N LYS A 253 14.40 -15.02 2.96
CA LYS A 253 14.94 -14.08 1.96
C LYS A 253 14.25 -12.73 2.02
N ALA A 254 12.94 -12.69 2.24
CA ALA A 254 12.19 -11.45 2.42
C ALA A 254 12.68 -10.67 3.65
N VAL A 255 12.80 -11.31 4.81
CA VAL A 255 13.32 -10.70 6.05
C VAL A 255 14.78 -10.28 5.91
N HIS A 256 15.61 -11.07 5.22
CA HIS A 256 17.01 -10.69 5.00
C HIS A 256 17.15 -9.43 4.16
N LYS A 257 16.29 -9.26 3.15
CA LYS A 257 16.29 -8.08 2.25
C LYS A 257 15.61 -6.87 2.86
N ASP A 258 14.60 -7.07 3.68
CA ASP A 258 13.98 -6.02 4.49
C ASP A 258 13.82 -6.48 5.95
N PRO A 259 14.85 -6.29 6.78
CA PRO A 259 14.81 -6.67 8.20
C PRO A 259 13.78 -5.89 9.02
N THR A 260 13.26 -4.77 8.50
CA THR A 260 12.26 -3.95 9.18
C THR A 260 10.83 -4.42 8.90
N SER A 261 10.65 -5.34 7.94
CA SER A 261 9.34 -5.85 7.55
C SER A 261 8.70 -6.73 8.63
N VAL A 262 7.79 -6.13 9.40
CA VAL A 262 6.99 -6.82 10.41
C VAL A 262 6.18 -7.95 9.78
N PHE A 263 5.55 -7.72 8.63
CA PHE A 263 4.75 -8.74 7.94
C PHE A 263 5.58 -9.96 7.55
N ALA A 264 6.81 -9.77 7.04
CA ALA A 264 7.69 -10.88 6.70
C ALA A 264 8.13 -11.66 7.95
N LYS A 265 8.45 -10.97 9.06
CA LYS A 265 8.76 -11.62 10.36
C LYS A 265 7.58 -12.45 10.87
N LEU A 266 6.37 -11.89 10.86
CA LEU A 266 5.16 -12.58 11.32
C LEU A 266 4.85 -13.82 10.46
N ALA A 267 4.93 -13.69 9.14
CA ALA A 267 4.70 -14.80 8.22
C ALA A 267 5.76 -15.91 8.37
N LEU A 268 7.03 -15.54 8.58
CA LEU A 268 8.10 -16.50 8.87
C LEU A 268 7.84 -17.25 10.19
N ALA A 269 7.40 -16.55 11.23
CA ALA A 269 7.06 -17.15 12.52
C ALA A 269 5.96 -18.21 12.39
N GLU A 270 4.91 -17.93 11.61
CA GLU A 270 3.86 -18.92 11.34
C GLU A 270 4.42 -20.19 10.68
N MET A 271 5.33 -20.05 9.72
CA MET A 271 5.94 -21.19 9.06
C MET A 271 6.79 -22.02 10.05
N TYR A 272 7.61 -21.40 10.89
CA TYR A 272 8.31 -22.14 11.95
C TYR A 272 7.35 -22.83 12.93
N GLY A 273 6.23 -22.16 13.22
CA GLY A 273 5.17 -22.64 14.08
C GLY A 273 4.40 -23.85 13.57
N GLU A 274 4.52 -24.23 12.29
CA GLU A 274 3.85 -25.41 11.72
C GLU A 274 4.32 -26.69 12.41
N ASN A 275 5.63 -26.82 12.68
CA ASN A 275 6.20 -27.97 13.37
C ASN A 275 6.55 -27.68 14.82
N THR A 276 6.88 -26.43 15.16
CA THR A 276 7.39 -26.06 16.49
C THR A 276 6.73 -24.75 16.96
N PRO A 277 5.57 -24.83 17.67
CA PRO A 277 4.85 -23.65 18.13
C PRO A 277 5.68 -22.69 19.01
N HIS A 278 6.68 -23.21 19.73
CA HIS A 278 7.55 -22.40 20.58
C HIS A 278 8.35 -21.35 19.80
N TYR A 279 8.88 -21.69 18.61
CA TYR A 279 9.61 -20.71 17.78
C TYR A 279 8.68 -19.61 17.25
N GLN A 280 7.42 -19.95 16.95
CA GLN A 280 6.43 -18.95 16.55
C GLN A 280 6.16 -17.97 17.68
N GLU A 281 5.95 -18.48 18.90
CA GLU A 281 5.74 -17.67 20.10
C GLU A 281 6.93 -16.74 20.37
N GLU A 282 8.15 -17.26 20.36
CA GLU A 282 9.36 -16.47 20.61
C GLU A 282 9.49 -15.31 19.62
N ILE A 283 9.29 -15.56 18.32
CA ILE A 283 9.36 -14.51 17.30
C ILE A 283 8.25 -13.48 17.50
N TYR A 284 7.03 -13.91 17.83
CA TYR A 284 5.93 -13.00 18.12
C TYR A 284 6.20 -12.12 19.34
N LEU A 285 6.74 -12.67 20.43
CA LEU A 285 7.12 -11.91 21.61
C LEU A 285 8.23 -10.89 21.29
N ASN A 286 9.21 -11.28 20.48
CA ASN A 286 10.27 -10.37 20.02
C ASN A 286 9.69 -9.20 19.22
N VAL A 287 8.83 -9.46 18.23
CA VAL A 287 8.16 -8.39 17.46
C VAL A 287 7.25 -7.54 18.35
N MET A 288 6.57 -8.15 19.32
CA MET A 288 5.71 -7.45 20.26
C MET A 288 6.50 -6.51 21.19
N SER A 289 7.77 -6.81 21.49
CA SER A 289 8.65 -5.92 22.24
C SER A 289 8.98 -4.62 21.49
N GLU A 290 8.90 -4.64 20.16
CA GLU A 290 9.15 -3.48 19.27
C GLU A 290 7.90 -2.58 19.11
N MET A 291 6.73 -2.96 19.62
CA MET A 291 5.42 -2.34 19.37
C MET A 291 5.37 -0.81 19.42
N PRO A 292 5.97 -0.12 20.41
CA PRO A 292 5.93 1.35 20.48
C PRO A 292 6.56 2.05 19.27
N SER A 293 7.46 1.38 18.56
CA SER A 293 8.16 1.91 17.38
C SER A 293 7.49 1.55 16.06
N LEU A 294 6.52 0.62 16.07
CA LEU A 294 5.89 0.11 14.86
C LEU A 294 4.82 1.08 14.34
N SER A 295 4.62 1.08 13.02
CA SER A 295 3.45 1.72 12.41
C SER A 295 2.16 1.18 13.01
N LYS A 296 1.11 2.01 13.02
CA LYS A 296 -0.20 1.58 13.54
C LYS A 296 -0.74 0.36 12.81
N ARG A 297 -0.48 0.28 11.50
CA ARG A 297 -0.80 -0.90 10.68
C ARG A 297 -0.05 -2.15 11.17
N CYS A 298 1.26 -2.03 11.40
CA CYS A 298 2.06 -3.13 11.92
C CYS A 298 1.61 -3.54 13.33
N GLN A 299 1.24 -2.59 14.20
CA GLN A 299 0.69 -2.89 15.51
C GLN A 299 -0.61 -3.72 15.40
N GLN A 300 -1.54 -3.32 14.53
CA GLN A 300 -2.75 -4.10 14.26
C GLN A 300 -2.42 -5.52 13.75
N ALA A 301 -1.44 -5.64 12.84
CA ALA A 301 -0.98 -6.93 12.34
C ALA A 301 -0.41 -7.82 13.46
N VAL A 302 0.46 -7.28 14.32
CA VAL A 302 1.03 -8.03 15.45
C VAL A 302 -0.06 -8.53 16.39
N TYR A 303 -1.02 -7.68 16.76
CA TYR A 303 -2.15 -8.11 17.58
C TYR A 303 -3.01 -9.18 16.90
N LEU A 304 -3.24 -9.08 15.58
CA LEU A 304 -3.98 -10.09 14.84
C LEU A 304 -3.25 -11.44 14.86
N HIS A 305 -1.97 -11.46 14.52
CA HIS A 305 -1.17 -12.69 14.45
C HIS A 305 -0.93 -13.33 15.83
N TRP A 306 -0.70 -12.52 16.87
CA TRP A 306 -0.59 -12.99 18.25
C TRP A 306 -1.92 -13.54 18.75
N GLY A 307 -3.02 -12.84 18.49
CA GLY A 307 -4.36 -13.30 18.84
C GLY A 307 -4.73 -14.60 18.14
N ASP A 308 -4.41 -14.74 16.84
CA ASP A 308 -4.64 -15.98 16.07
C ASP A 308 -3.89 -17.17 16.69
N PHE A 309 -2.66 -16.94 17.16
CA PHE A 309 -1.87 -17.96 17.84
C PHE A 309 -2.46 -18.36 19.20
N LEU A 310 -2.85 -17.39 20.02
CA LEU A 310 -3.54 -17.62 21.28
C LEU A 310 -4.85 -18.40 21.06
N PHE A 311 -5.63 -17.98 20.07
CA PHE A 311 -6.95 -18.55 19.80
C PHE A 311 -6.86 -19.97 19.23
N TYR A 312 -6.08 -20.17 18.16
CA TYR A 312 -6.08 -21.44 17.46
C TYR A 312 -5.06 -22.44 17.98
N LYS A 313 -3.88 -22.00 18.45
CA LYS A 313 -2.81 -22.91 18.90
C LYS A 313 -2.78 -23.10 20.41
N GLN A 314 -2.81 -22.01 21.20
CA GLN A 314 -2.81 -22.14 22.66
C GLN A 314 -4.20 -22.44 23.25
N LYS A 315 -5.27 -22.22 22.48
CA LYS A 315 -6.66 -22.38 22.92
C LYS A 315 -7.01 -21.49 24.13
N SER A 316 -6.38 -20.33 24.22
CA SER A 316 -6.54 -19.33 25.27
C SER A 316 -7.54 -18.26 24.85
N LEU A 317 -8.83 -18.58 24.99
CA LEU A 317 -9.93 -17.78 24.45
C LEU A 317 -9.96 -16.34 25.01
N TRP A 318 -9.74 -16.18 26.31
CA TRP A 318 -9.79 -14.88 26.99
C TRP A 318 -8.62 -13.98 26.59
N GLU A 319 -7.42 -14.54 26.53
CA GLU A 319 -6.20 -13.86 26.11
C GLU A 319 -6.28 -13.45 24.64
N ALA A 320 -6.84 -14.31 23.78
CA ALA A 320 -7.13 -13.98 22.40
C ALA A 320 -8.12 -12.81 22.30
N ALA A 321 -9.24 -12.86 23.03
CA ALA A 321 -10.22 -11.78 23.07
C ALA A 321 -9.58 -10.45 23.47
N LYS A 322 -8.78 -10.44 24.55
CA LYS A 322 -8.05 -9.25 25.02
C LYS A 322 -7.11 -8.71 23.95
N THR A 323 -6.37 -9.59 23.29
CA THR A 323 -5.41 -9.24 22.25
C THR A 323 -6.09 -8.63 21.03
N TYR A 324 -7.16 -9.25 20.53
CA TYR A 324 -7.92 -8.71 19.40
C TYR A 324 -8.58 -7.36 19.73
N LYS A 325 -9.10 -7.20 20.95
CA LYS A 325 -9.64 -5.90 21.42
C LYS A 325 -8.58 -4.80 21.38
N ALA A 326 -7.36 -5.08 21.84
CA ALA A 326 -6.25 -4.13 21.81
C ALA A 326 -5.89 -3.71 20.39
N GLY A 327 -5.85 -4.65 19.44
CA GLY A 327 -5.64 -4.34 18.02
C GLY A 327 -6.77 -3.51 17.42
N PHE A 328 -8.03 -3.90 17.66
CA PHE A 328 -9.20 -3.24 17.07
C PHE A 328 -9.42 -1.80 17.59
N ALA A 329 -8.98 -1.54 18.83
CA ALA A 329 -9.01 -0.21 19.44
C ALA A 329 -8.13 0.81 18.70
N ILE A 330 -7.15 0.36 17.90
CA ILE A 330 -6.38 1.25 17.03
C ILE A 330 -7.34 1.74 15.92
N PRO A 331 -7.64 3.05 15.84
CA PRO A 331 -8.77 3.56 15.06
C PRO A 331 -8.56 3.54 13.54
N ASP A 332 -7.30 3.47 13.10
CA ASP A 332 -6.93 3.53 11.69
C ASP A 332 -7.50 2.36 10.90
N LYS A 333 -8.21 2.67 9.80
CA LYS A 333 -8.99 1.71 9.01
C LYS A 333 -8.12 0.96 8.00
N TYR A 334 -7.18 0.15 8.47
CA TYR A 334 -6.44 -0.79 7.63
C TYR A 334 -7.20 -2.12 7.46
N LEU A 335 -6.73 -2.97 6.55
CA LEU A 335 -7.31 -4.31 6.32
C LEU A 335 -7.27 -5.16 7.60
N GLU A 336 -6.16 -5.06 8.34
CA GLU A 336 -5.91 -5.79 9.57
C GLU A 336 -6.97 -5.47 10.64
N ARG A 337 -7.48 -4.22 10.68
CA ARG A 337 -8.57 -3.83 11.58
C ARG A 337 -9.88 -4.57 11.28
N GLN A 338 -10.20 -4.78 10.00
CA GLN A 338 -11.39 -5.54 9.63
C GLN A 338 -11.24 -7.01 9.98
N GLN A 339 -10.05 -7.58 9.79
CA GLN A 339 -9.75 -8.96 10.21
C GLN A 339 -9.86 -9.13 11.73
N LEU A 340 -9.36 -8.16 12.50
CA LEU A 340 -9.50 -8.13 13.96
C LEU A 340 -10.98 -8.11 14.40
N LYS A 341 -11.83 -7.37 13.70
CA LYS A 341 -13.28 -7.39 13.94
C LYS A 341 -13.86 -8.78 13.72
N THR A 342 -13.59 -9.39 12.56
CA THR A 342 -14.06 -10.75 12.26
C THR A 342 -13.60 -11.75 13.32
N ARG A 343 -12.34 -11.65 13.80
CA ARG A 343 -11.85 -12.50 14.88
C ARG A 343 -12.55 -12.27 16.22
N LEU A 344 -12.89 -11.02 16.55
CA LEU A 344 -13.69 -10.73 17.74
C LEU A 344 -15.09 -11.35 17.65
N GLU A 345 -15.73 -11.29 16.48
CA GLU A 345 -17.03 -11.92 16.24
C GLU A 345 -16.95 -13.45 16.38
N GLU A 346 -15.91 -14.08 15.84
CA GLU A 346 -15.65 -15.53 16.02
C GLU A 346 -15.47 -15.88 17.51
N VAL A 347 -14.66 -15.13 18.24
CA VAL A 347 -14.42 -15.34 19.67
C VAL A 347 -15.70 -15.14 20.50
N ALA A 348 -16.53 -14.15 20.16
CA ALA A 348 -17.84 -13.96 20.79
C ALA A 348 -18.76 -15.17 20.55
N GLY A 349 -18.70 -15.76 19.36
CA GLY A 349 -19.41 -17.00 19.04
C GLY A 349 -18.98 -18.19 19.92
N GLU A 350 -17.68 -18.36 20.15
CA GLU A 350 -17.16 -19.41 21.05
C GLU A 350 -17.56 -19.21 22.52
N PHE A 351 -17.56 -17.96 23.00
CA PHE A 351 -18.09 -17.62 24.32
C PHE A 351 -19.58 -17.97 24.44
N GLN A 352 -20.37 -17.67 23.42
CA GLN A 352 -21.79 -17.99 23.40
C GLN A 352 -22.04 -19.51 23.42
N GLN A 353 -21.27 -20.28 22.65
CA GLN A 353 -21.34 -21.75 22.67
C GLN A 353 -20.98 -22.33 24.06
N SER A 354 -20.07 -21.67 24.77
CA SER A 354 -19.66 -22.03 26.13
C SER A 354 -20.59 -21.48 27.23
N SER A 355 -21.78 -20.97 26.86
CA SER A 355 -22.76 -20.34 27.76
C SER A 355 -22.27 -19.08 28.50
N GLN A 356 -21.20 -18.46 28.02
CA GLN A 356 -20.62 -17.20 28.52
C GLN A 356 -21.22 -16.01 27.76
N THR A 357 -22.53 -15.81 27.92
CA THR A 357 -23.31 -14.84 27.14
C THR A 357 -23.00 -13.39 27.49
N ALA A 358 -22.60 -13.11 28.73
CA ALA A 358 -22.20 -11.76 29.15
C ALA A 358 -20.90 -11.33 28.47
N GLU A 359 -19.95 -12.25 28.34
CA GLU A 359 -18.66 -12.05 27.68
C GLU A 359 -18.84 -11.82 26.18
N ALA A 360 -19.69 -12.63 25.53
CA ALA A 360 -20.05 -12.45 24.12
C ALA A 360 -20.71 -11.08 23.89
N GLY A 361 -21.69 -10.70 24.73
CA GLY A 361 -22.33 -9.39 24.69
C GLY A 361 -21.32 -8.24 24.82
N ALA A 362 -20.42 -8.32 25.80
CA ALA A 362 -19.38 -7.32 26.02
C ALA A 362 -18.37 -7.20 24.86
N ILE A 363 -18.22 -8.22 24.01
CA ILE A 363 -17.43 -8.12 22.78
C ILE A 363 -18.21 -7.34 21.71
N TYR A 364 -19.48 -7.67 21.49
CA TYR A 364 -20.31 -6.96 20.51
C TYR A 364 -20.47 -5.48 20.86
N ASP A 365 -20.72 -5.16 22.14
CA ASP A 365 -20.79 -3.78 22.62
C ASP A 365 -19.49 -3.01 22.35
N PHE A 366 -18.35 -3.64 22.66
CA PHE A 366 -17.03 -3.07 22.38
C PHE A 366 -16.80 -2.81 20.89
N ILE A 367 -17.24 -3.70 20.00
CA ILE A 367 -17.17 -3.49 18.55
C ILE A 367 -17.98 -2.25 18.17
N GLN A 368 -19.25 -2.17 18.59
CA GLN A 368 -20.14 -1.05 18.27
C GLN A 368 -19.58 0.30 18.76
N GLU A 369 -19.05 0.34 19.98
CA GLU A 369 -18.42 1.54 20.56
C GLU A 369 -17.21 2.03 19.77
N ASN A 370 -16.42 1.11 19.21
CA ASN A 370 -15.22 1.43 18.44
C ASN A 370 -15.47 1.58 16.93
N GLU A 371 -16.68 1.30 16.46
CA GLU A 371 -17.13 1.62 15.09
C GLU A 371 -17.85 2.96 15.01
N SER A 372 -18.55 3.34 16.07
CA SER A 372 -19.24 4.62 16.16
C SER A 372 -18.23 5.76 16.03
N PRO A 373 -18.43 6.73 15.12
CA PRO A 373 -17.57 7.91 15.09
C PRO A 373 -17.68 8.57 16.45
N ARG A 374 -16.58 8.55 17.23
CA ARG A 374 -16.52 9.34 18.46
C ARG A 374 -16.85 10.77 18.04
N HIS A 375 -18.03 11.25 18.42
CA HIS A 375 -18.33 12.68 18.36
C HIS A 375 -17.18 13.37 19.07
N TYR A 376 -16.35 14.08 18.30
CA TYR A 376 -15.34 14.95 18.87
C TYR A 376 -16.09 15.91 19.79
N LYS A 377 -16.03 15.66 21.10
CA LYS A 377 -16.38 16.65 22.11
C LYS A 377 -15.34 17.76 21.93
N HIS A 378 -15.70 18.75 21.11
CA HIS A 378 -15.02 20.03 21.05
C HIS A 378 -15.11 20.66 22.44
N ALA A 379 -14.06 20.48 23.23
CA ALA A 379 -13.76 21.36 24.34
C ALA A 379 -13.00 22.57 23.78
N GLY A 380 -13.62 23.75 23.85
CA GLY A 380 -12.92 25.04 23.86
C GLY A 380 -12.80 25.75 22.52
N ARG A 381 -13.54 26.85 22.41
CA ARG A 381 -13.54 27.84 21.32
C ARG A 381 -12.20 28.57 21.20
N GLY A 382 -11.85 28.94 19.96
CA GLY A 382 -10.93 30.03 19.62
C GLY A 382 -10.86 30.24 18.12
N SER A 383 -11.68 31.18 17.61
CA SER A 383 -11.59 31.93 16.32
C SER A 383 -10.59 31.42 15.26
N GLY A 384 -10.92 31.11 14.03
CA GLY A 384 -12.05 31.49 13.18
C GLY A 384 -11.48 31.65 11.77
N TRP A 385 -11.89 30.83 10.80
CA TRP A 385 -11.61 31.01 9.37
C TRP A 385 -12.63 30.19 8.59
N ASN A 386 -13.50 30.87 7.82
CA ASN A 386 -14.42 30.26 6.86
C ASN A 386 -13.70 30.07 5.52
N PRO A 387 -13.79 28.90 4.87
CA PRO A 387 -13.35 28.78 3.47
C PRO A 387 -14.34 29.52 2.54
N PRO A 388 -13.85 30.17 1.46
CA PRO A 388 -14.72 30.86 0.52
C PRO A 388 -15.54 29.86 -0.30
N VAL A 389 -16.85 30.10 -0.34
CA VAL A 389 -17.80 29.43 -1.22
C VAL A 389 -17.58 29.96 -2.63
N CYS A 390 -17.14 29.09 -3.55
CA CYS A 390 -17.14 29.41 -4.98
C CYS A 390 -18.59 29.42 -5.49
N SER A 391 -19.11 30.60 -5.82
CA SER A 391 -20.32 30.74 -6.64
C SER A 391 -19.97 30.55 -8.13
N PRO A 392 -20.83 29.88 -8.92
CA PRO A 392 -20.63 29.75 -10.36
C PRO A 392 -20.99 31.06 -11.06
N VAL A 393 -20.06 31.61 -11.84
CA VAL A 393 -20.32 32.76 -12.71
C VAL A 393 -21.05 32.27 -13.96
N GLY A 394 -22.21 32.86 -14.19
CA GLY A 394 -23.14 32.52 -15.26
C GLY A 394 -22.67 32.93 -16.65
N ALA A 395 -23.30 32.25 -17.61
CA ALA A 395 -23.30 32.56 -19.02
C ALA A 395 -23.92 33.94 -19.31
N ALA A 396 -23.26 34.69 -20.18
CA ALA A 396 -23.85 35.57 -21.18
C ALA A 396 -22.84 35.72 -22.33
#